data_AF-A0A6N7AV13-F1
#
_entry.id   AF-A0A6N7AV13-F1
#
_cell.length_a   1.000
_cell.length_b   1.000
_cell.length_c   1.000
_cell.angle_alpha   90.00
_cell.angle_beta   90.00
_cell.angle_gamma   90.00
#
_symmetry.space_group_name_H-M   'P 1'
#
loop_
_entity.id
_entity.type
_entity.pdbx_description
1 polymer ?
#
loop_
_entity_poly.entity_id
_entity_poly.type
_entity_poly.pdbx_seq_one_letter_code
_entity_poly.pdbx_strand_id
1 'polypeptide(L)'
;MKKLLCLIMLMFICSCATVSVEEQQQANAHFKLGVSYLNENNAQPAFIEFQKAYELNPGDKEVLNAIGIIYLLKFDDFPKAIDFFQKALKVDHDFSEAYNNLGFAYEKSRRFDEAIDSYKKALSNLLYRTPEKAYNNLGRVYYRLGRYDEAIDANKEALKRASDFYYSYYDLSLSYNAKGKYGDAATAITKAVEIDPLYKGDKGKAINDLKQRKLKAKGDEEKDIGDYLEILKY
;
A
#
# COMPACT_ATOMS: atom_id res chain seq x y z
N MET A 1 36.73 61.18 0.63
CA MET A 1 36.08 60.56 1.81
C MET A 1 34.58 60.43 1.51
N LYS A 2 34.04 59.22 1.74
CA LYS A 2 32.60 58.83 1.83
C LYS A 2 31.82 58.86 0.49
N LYS A 3 31.54 57.72 -0.15
CA LYS A 3 30.68 56.56 0.20
C LYS A 3 29.18 56.86 0.09
N LEU A 4 28.49 55.89 -0.53
CA LEU A 4 27.06 55.55 -0.43
C LEU A 4 26.13 56.55 -1.15
N LEU A 5 25.23 56.15 -2.05
CA LEU A 5 24.33 55.01 -1.91
C LEU A 5 23.82 54.57 -3.30
N CYS A 6 24.34 53.45 -3.81
CA CYS A 6 23.62 52.61 -4.76
C CYS A 6 22.32 52.15 -4.08
N LEU A 7 21.18 52.75 -4.43
CA LEU A 7 19.88 52.13 -4.15
C LEU A 7 19.62 51.13 -5.27
N ILE A 8 20.19 49.94 -5.12
CA ILE A 8 19.85 48.76 -5.90
C ILE A 8 18.36 48.52 -5.67
N MET A 9 17.59 48.68 -6.73
CA MET A 9 16.24 48.18 -6.87
C MET A 9 16.35 46.65 -6.71
N LEU A 10 16.20 46.15 -5.48
CA LEU A 10 16.05 44.73 -5.21
C LEU A 10 14.74 44.30 -5.88
N MET A 11 14.85 43.83 -7.12
CA MET A 11 13.87 42.92 -7.68
C MET A 11 13.83 41.71 -6.77
N PHE A 12 12.81 41.63 -5.92
CA PHE A 12 12.33 40.37 -5.38
C PHE A 12 11.81 39.54 -6.56
N ILE A 13 12.73 38.90 -7.27
CA ILE A 13 12.38 37.77 -8.12
C ILE A 13 12.04 36.68 -7.13
N CYS A 14 10.74 36.46 -6.94
CA CYS A 14 10.22 35.26 -6.33
C CYS A 14 10.65 34.10 -7.24
N SER A 15 11.87 33.61 -7.03
CA SER A 15 12.42 32.45 -7.72
C SER A 15 11.60 31.26 -7.26
N CYS A 16 10.55 30.93 -8.01
CA CYS A 16 10.17 29.54 -8.16
C CYS A 16 11.39 28.86 -8.80
N ALA A 17 12.34 28.43 -7.96
CA ALA A 17 13.53 27.73 -8.40
C ALA A 17 13.07 26.42 -9.03
N THR A 18 13.00 26.40 -10.36
CA THR A 18 12.80 25.17 -11.10
C THR A 18 14.05 24.33 -10.87
N VAL A 19 13.88 23.12 -10.33
CA VAL A 19 14.95 22.13 -10.13
C VAL A 19 15.74 22.00 -11.44
N SER A 20 17.06 22.10 -11.38
CA SER A 20 17.90 22.00 -12.57
C SER A 20 17.83 20.59 -13.17
N VAL A 21 18.12 20.48 -14.48
CA VAL A 21 18.15 19.17 -15.16
C VAL A 21 19.15 18.21 -14.51
N GLU A 22 20.28 18.74 -14.04
CA GLU A 22 21.30 17.97 -13.34
C GLU A 22 20.79 17.44 -11.99
N GLU A 23 20.17 18.29 -11.17
CA GLU A 23 19.54 17.88 -9.91
C GLU A 23 18.43 16.84 -10.15
N GLN A 24 17.63 17.00 -11.21
CA GLN A 24 16.59 16.04 -11.54
C GLN A 24 17.17 14.67 -11.96
N GLN A 25 18.26 14.66 -12.73
CA GLN A 25 18.94 13.43 -13.09
C GLN A 25 19.57 12.75 -11.87
N GLN A 26 20.19 13.52 -11.00
CA GLN A 26 20.79 13.02 -9.77
C GLN A 26 19.71 12.48 -8.81
N ALA A 27 18.58 13.19 -8.66
CA ALA A 27 17.44 12.72 -7.87
C ALA A 27 16.92 11.37 -8.40
N ASN A 28 16.75 11.25 -9.71
CA ASN A 28 16.31 10.00 -10.34
C ASN A 28 17.33 8.85 -10.14
N ALA A 29 18.63 9.15 -10.14
CA ALA A 29 19.66 8.15 -9.85
C ALA A 29 19.53 7.62 -8.42
N HIS A 30 19.40 8.52 -7.44
CA HIS A 30 19.15 8.16 -6.04
C HIS A 30 17.84 7.37 -5.88
N PHE A 31 16.75 7.80 -6.54
CA PHE A 31 15.48 7.08 -6.52
C PHE A 31 15.62 5.64 -7.05
N LYS A 32 16.26 5.46 -8.22
CA LYS A 32 16.49 4.12 -8.79
C LYS A 32 17.35 3.25 -7.90
N LEU A 33 18.38 3.81 -7.28
CA LEU A 33 19.22 3.08 -6.32
C LEU A 33 18.42 2.67 -5.08
N GLY A 34 17.57 3.55 -4.56
CA GLY A 34 16.65 3.22 -3.47
C GLY A 34 15.68 2.10 -3.82
N VAL A 35 15.12 2.09 -5.04
CA VAL A 35 14.28 0.99 -5.55
C VAL A 35 15.08 -0.31 -5.63
N SER A 36 16.33 -0.28 -6.09
CA SER A 36 17.20 -1.46 -6.13
C SER A 36 17.41 -2.04 -4.73
N TYR A 37 17.71 -1.20 -3.74
CA TYR A 37 17.84 -1.64 -2.35
C TYR A 37 16.54 -2.24 -1.81
N LEU A 38 15.36 -1.68 -2.14
CA LEU A 38 14.09 -2.30 -1.75
C LEU A 38 13.88 -3.68 -2.38
N ASN A 39 14.27 -3.87 -3.64
CA ASN A 39 14.18 -5.17 -4.31
C ASN A 39 15.08 -6.22 -3.64
N GLU A 40 16.18 -5.78 -3.02
CA GLU A 40 17.06 -6.60 -2.17
C GLU A 40 16.57 -6.70 -0.71
N ASN A 41 15.39 -6.16 -0.41
CA ASN A 41 14.80 -6.08 0.94
C ASN A 41 15.61 -5.24 1.95
N ASN A 42 16.50 -4.37 1.46
CA ASN A 42 17.36 -3.48 2.23
C ASN A 42 16.68 -2.12 2.47
N ALA A 43 15.74 -2.07 3.42
CA ALA A 43 14.90 -0.89 3.65
C ALA A 43 15.66 0.36 4.17
N GLN A 44 16.71 0.17 4.98
CA GLN A 44 17.48 1.28 5.56
C GLN A 44 18.30 2.03 4.49
N PRO A 45 19.14 1.34 3.67
CA PRO A 45 19.79 1.98 2.53
C PRO A 45 18.81 2.61 1.55
N ALA A 46 17.69 1.93 1.25
CA ALA A 46 16.67 2.48 0.38
C ALA A 46 16.11 3.82 0.89
N PHE A 47 15.83 3.91 2.19
CA PHE A 47 15.32 5.13 2.79
C PHE A 47 16.30 6.30 2.67
N ILE A 48 17.59 6.05 2.92
CA ILE A 48 18.64 7.07 2.75
C ILE A 48 18.69 7.59 1.31
N GLU A 49 18.63 6.70 0.33
CA GLU A 49 18.65 7.10 -1.08
C GLU A 49 17.38 7.85 -1.49
N PHE A 50 16.21 7.46 -1.00
CA PHE A 50 14.99 8.24 -1.23
C PHE A 50 15.03 9.63 -0.56
N GLN A 51 15.65 9.76 0.61
CA GLN A 51 15.85 11.07 1.24
C GLN A 51 16.74 11.98 0.40
N LYS A 52 17.85 11.46 -0.14
CA LYS A 52 18.70 12.23 -1.06
C LYS A 52 17.95 12.64 -2.33
N ALA A 53 17.14 11.74 -2.90
CA ALA A 53 16.29 12.05 -4.05
C ALA A 53 15.27 13.16 -3.72
N TYR A 54 14.67 13.11 -2.53
CA TYR A 54 13.71 14.10 -2.05
C TYR A 54 14.34 15.46 -1.78
N GLU A 55 15.57 15.51 -1.25
CA GLU A 55 16.32 16.76 -1.04
C GLU A 55 16.61 17.48 -2.36
N LEU A 56 16.93 16.71 -3.42
CA LEU A 56 17.21 17.24 -4.75
C LEU A 56 15.94 17.61 -5.53
N ASN A 57 14.86 16.82 -5.38
CA ASN A 57 13.59 17.07 -6.03
C ASN A 57 12.39 16.75 -5.10
N PRO A 58 11.98 17.70 -4.24
CA PRO A 58 10.88 17.47 -3.31
C PRO A 58 9.50 17.37 -3.96
N GLY A 59 9.39 17.73 -5.25
CA GLY A 59 8.17 17.65 -6.04
C GLY A 59 8.02 16.36 -6.84
N ASP A 60 8.87 15.35 -6.62
CA ASP A 60 8.78 14.05 -7.27
C ASP A 60 7.74 13.17 -6.57
N LYS A 61 6.63 12.87 -7.26
CA LYS A 61 5.52 12.08 -6.69
C LYS A 61 5.95 10.64 -6.40
N GLU A 62 6.81 10.04 -7.21
CA GLU A 62 7.30 8.68 -7.04
C GLU A 62 8.19 8.58 -5.79
N VAL A 63 9.07 9.55 -5.58
CA VAL A 63 9.91 9.65 -4.37
C VAL A 63 9.05 9.86 -3.12
N LEU A 64 8.10 10.79 -3.17
CA LEU A 64 7.15 11.05 -2.06
C LEU A 64 6.39 9.78 -1.68
N ASN A 65 5.85 9.06 -2.67
CA ASN A 65 5.15 7.79 -2.46
C ASN A 65 6.08 6.71 -1.91
N ALA A 66 7.33 6.60 -2.38
CA ALA A 66 8.31 5.63 -1.87
C ALA A 66 8.66 5.88 -0.40
N ILE A 67 8.86 7.14 0.00
CA ILE A 67 9.07 7.52 1.40
C ILE A 67 7.85 7.18 2.26
N GLY A 68 6.64 7.48 1.76
CA GLY A 68 5.39 7.13 2.44
C GLY A 68 5.26 5.63 2.69
N ILE A 69 5.65 4.79 1.71
CA ILE A 69 5.67 3.32 1.86
C ILE A 69 6.63 2.88 2.96
N ILE A 70 7.81 3.50 3.09
CA ILE A 70 8.76 3.15 4.16
C ILE A 70 8.20 3.51 5.54
N TYR A 71 7.63 4.71 5.70
CA TYR A 71 6.95 5.07 6.95
C TYR A 71 5.82 4.10 7.29
N LEU A 72 5.05 3.67 6.29
CA LEU A 72 3.93 2.74 6.46
C LEU A 72 4.37 1.33 6.86
N LEU A 73 5.37 0.75 6.17
CA LEU A 73 5.68 -0.68 6.26
C LEU A 73 6.87 -1.01 7.16
N LYS A 74 7.73 -0.03 7.46
CA LYS A 74 8.98 -0.26 8.21
C LYS A 74 9.00 0.44 9.55
N PHE A 75 8.32 1.58 9.66
CA PHE A 75 8.28 2.38 10.89
C PHE A 75 6.92 2.36 11.58
N ASP A 76 5.87 1.80 10.96
CA ASP A 76 4.49 1.86 11.42
C ASP A 76 4.04 3.30 11.79
N ASP A 77 4.62 4.32 11.13
CA ASP A 77 4.32 5.74 11.35
C ASP A 77 3.24 6.17 10.34
N PHE A 78 2.00 5.75 10.61
CA PHE A 78 0.86 6.02 9.74
C PHE A 78 0.61 7.51 9.50
N PRO A 79 0.73 8.41 10.50
CA PRO A 79 0.59 9.85 10.25
C PRO A 79 1.60 10.39 9.24
N LYS A 80 2.89 10.02 9.33
CA LYS A 80 3.87 10.44 8.33
C LYS A 80 3.62 9.80 6.96
N ALA A 81 3.25 8.54 6.92
CA ALA A 81 2.89 7.87 5.67
C ALA A 81 1.75 8.61 4.95
N ILE A 82 0.67 8.95 5.67
CA ILE A 82 -0.46 9.74 5.17
C ILE A 82 0.00 11.09 4.62
N ASP A 83 0.84 11.83 5.35
CA ASP A 83 1.36 13.14 4.89
C ASP A 83 2.13 13.00 3.56
N PHE A 84 3.01 12.00 3.44
CA PHE A 84 3.77 11.78 2.21
C PHE A 84 2.91 11.34 1.02
N PHE A 85 1.91 10.47 1.23
CA PHE A 85 0.98 10.12 0.16
C PHE A 85 0.12 11.32 -0.27
N GLN A 86 -0.34 12.14 0.68
CA GLN A 86 -1.07 13.36 0.37
C GLN A 86 -0.21 14.37 -0.38
N LYS A 87 1.10 14.48 -0.07
CA LYS A 87 2.04 15.29 -0.85
C LYS A 87 2.19 14.76 -2.28
N ALA A 88 2.33 13.45 -2.46
CA ALA A 88 2.38 12.84 -3.80
C ALA A 88 1.12 13.15 -4.61
N LEU A 89 -0.06 13.11 -3.97
CA LEU A 89 -1.34 13.42 -4.59
C LEU A 89 -1.56 14.92 -4.89
N LYS A 90 -0.86 15.82 -4.19
CA LYS A 90 -0.83 17.25 -4.55
C LYS A 90 0.00 17.51 -5.81
N VAL A 91 1.03 16.70 -6.05
CA VAL A 91 1.84 16.75 -7.27
C VAL A 91 1.07 16.15 -8.45
N ASP A 92 0.45 14.98 -8.25
CA ASP A 92 -0.36 14.30 -9.25
C ASP A 92 -1.65 13.76 -8.64
N HIS A 93 -2.75 14.40 -9.00
CA HIS A 93 -4.08 14.12 -8.47
C HIS A 93 -4.67 12.80 -8.94
N ASP A 94 -4.11 12.18 -10.00
CA ASP A 94 -4.58 10.93 -10.60
C ASP A 94 -3.68 9.73 -10.24
N PHE A 95 -2.78 9.90 -9.27
CA PHE A 95 -1.80 8.88 -8.89
C PHE A 95 -2.43 7.73 -8.09
N SER A 96 -2.95 6.73 -8.81
CA SER A 96 -3.67 5.59 -8.23
C SER A 96 -2.89 4.80 -7.18
N GLU A 97 -1.59 4.57 -7.39
CA GLU A 97 -0.76 3.89 -6.41
C GLU A 97 -0.72 4.66 -5.07
N ALA A 98 -0.61 5.99 -5.10
CA ALA A 98 -0.62 6.81 -3.88
C ALA A 98 -1.99 6.78 -3.20
N TYR A 99 -3.10 6.80 -3.94
CA TYR A 99 -4.44 6.60 -3.36
C TYR A 99 -4.61 5.23 -2.71
N ASN A 100 -4.14 4.15 -3.35
CA ASN A 100 -4.19 2.82 -2.76
C ASN A 100 -3.36 2.76 -1.46
N ASN A 101 -2.15 3.34 -1.46
CA ASN A 101 -1.30 3.34 -0.28
C ASN A 101 -1.84 4.23 0.84
N LEU A 102 -2.45 5.37 0.48
CA LEU A 102 -3.16 6.23 1.42
C LEU A 102 -4.33 5.51 2.08
N GLY A 103 -5.12 4.76 1.28
CA GLY A 103 -6.20 3.92 1.80
C GLY A 103 -5.68 2.90 2.81
N PHE A 104 -4.53 2.28 2.52
CA PHE A 104 -3.92 1.30 3.42
C PHE A 104 -3.41 1.93 4.73
N ALA A 105 -2.84 3.13 4.66
CA ALA A 105 -2.45 3.88 5.86
C ALA A 105 -3.66 4.27 6.73
N TYR A 106 -4.78 4.64 6.11
CA TYR A 106 -6.04 4.89 6.83
C TYR A 106 -6.61 3.62 7.46
N GLU A 107 -6.60 2.49 6.75
CA GLU A 107 -7.01 1.19 7.29
C GLU A 107 -6.20 0.84 8.55
N LYS A 108 -4.86 0.94 8.48
CA LYS A 108 -3.98 0.69 9.63
C LYS A 108 -4.24 1.62 10.80
N SER A 109 -4.71 2.83 10.52
CA SER A 109 -5.15 3.82 11.51
C SER A 109 -6.61 3.65 11.95
N ARG A 110 -7.29 2.56 11.57
CA ARG A 110 -8.72 2.28 11.86
C ARG A 110 -9.69 3.35 11.30
N ARG A 111 -9.26 4.11 10.29
CA ARG A 111 -10.00 5.16 9.58
C ARG A 111 -10.66 4.60 8.33
N PHE A 112 -11.66 3.73 8.54
CA PHE A 112 -12.17 2.87 7.47
C PHE A 112 -12.92 3.61 6.35
N ASP A 113 -13.66 4.67 6.67
CA ASP A 113 -14.37 5.44 5.66
C ASP A 113 -13.39 6.17 4.72
N GLU A 114 -12.34 6.79 5.29
CA GLU A 114 -11.30 7.42 4.47
C GLU A 114 -10.48 6.40 3.67
N ALA A 115 -10.31 5.19 4.21
CA ALA A 115 -9.70 4.08 3.47
C ALA A 115 -10.53 3.70 2.23
N ILE A 116 -11.84 3.49 2.42
CA ILE A 116 -12.79 3.18 1.34
C ILE A 116 -12.74 4.26 0.25
N ASP A 117 -12.83 5.53 0.63
CA ASP A 117 -12.80 6.64 -0.31
C ASP A 117 -11.50 6.69 -1.11
N SER A 118 -10.36 6.45 -0.45
CA SER A 118 -9.06 6.43 -1.09
C SER A 118 -8.93 5.27 -2.08
N TYR A 119 -9.35 4.06 -1.71
CA TYR A 119 -9.35 2.92 -2.65
C TYR A 119 -10.28 3.16 -3.84
N LYS A 120 -11.46 3.74 -3.63
CA LYS A 120 -12.39 4.09 -4.73
C LYS A 120 -11.77 5.13 -5.68
N LYS A 121 -11.05 6.12 -5.17
CA LYS A 121 -10.29 7.09 -5.99
C LYS A 121 -9.16 6.43 -6.77
N ALA A 122 -8.44 5.46 -6.19
CA ALA A 122 -7.45 4.69 -6.95
C ALA A 122 -8.09 3.96 -8.14
N LEU A 123 -9.27 3.36 -7.89
CA LEU A 123 -10.03 2.57 -8.85
C LEU A 123 -10.80 3.38 -9.90
N SER A 124 -11.03 4.68 -9.70
CA SER A 124 -11.67 5.54 -10.71
C SER A 124 -10.76 5.82 -11.90
N ASN A 125 -9.45 5.64 -11.76
CA ASN A 125 -8.50 5.72 -12.87
C ASN A 125 -8.49 4.38 -13.65
N LEU A 126 -9.01 4.40 -14.87
CA LEU A 126 -9.08 3.23 -15.75
C LEU A 126 -7.70 2.70 -16.19
N LEU A 127 -6.64 3.50 -16.05
CA LEU A 127 -5.26 3.13 -16.37
C LEU A 127 -4.47 2.62 -15.16
N TYR A 128 -5.11 2.45 -14.01
CA TYR A 128 -4.45 1.88 -12.85
C TYR A 128 -3.95 0.46 -13.17
N ARG A 129 -2.63 0.25 -13.00
CA ARG A 129 -1.96 -1.00 -13.42
C ARG A 129 -2.17 -2.18 -12.48
N THR A 130 -2.53 -1.93 -11.22
CA THR A 130 -2.70 -3.00 -10.21
C THR A 130 -4.02 -2.87 -9.44
N PRO A 131 -5.18 -2.74 -10.13
CA PRO A 131 -6.47 -2.51 -9.50
C PRO A 131 -6.91 -3.66 -8.59
N GLU A 132 -6.41 -4.88 -8.82
CA GLU A 132 -6.65 -6.05 -7.97
C GLU A 132 -6.26 -5.78 -6.50
N LYS A 133 -5.19 -5.02 -6.26
CA LYS A 133 -4.74 -4.68 -4.90
C LYS A 133 -5.73 -3.77 -4.20
N ALA A 134 -6.22 -2.72 -4.88
CA ALA A 134 -7.19 -1.80 -4.31
C ALA A 134 -8.55 -2.48 -4.08
N TYR A 135 -9.00 -3.34 -5.00
CA TYR A 135 -10.21 -4.13 -4.80
C TYR A 135 -10.09 -5.09 -3.62
N ASN A 136 -8.97 -5.79 -3.47
CA ASN A 136 -8.74 -6.67 -2.33
C ASN A 136 -8.72 -5.91 -0.99
N ASN A 137 -8.01 -4.79 -0.93
CA ASN A 137 -7.97 -3.95 0.26
C ASN A 137 -9.35 -3.39 0.62
N LEU A 138 -10.12 -2.96 -0.40
CA LEU A 138 -11.51 -2.54 -0.20
C LEU A 138 -12.36 -3.69 0.37
N GLY A 139 -12.18 -4.90 -0.14
CA GLY A 139 -12.83 -6.10 0.38
C GLY A 139 -12.48 -6.39 1.84
N ARG A 140 -11.19 -6.26 2.21
CA ARG A 140 -10.71 -6.39 3.59
C ARG A 140 -11.37 -5.36 4.51
N VAL A 141 -11.43 -4.10 4.11
CA VAL A 141 -12.08 -3.04 4.90
C VAL A 141 -13.58 -3.29 5.05
N TYR A 142 -14.29 -3.68 3.99
CA TYR A 142 -15.71 -4.04 4.10
C TYR A 142 -15.94 -5.23 5.04
N TYR A 143 -15.08 -6.24 5.00
CA TYR A 143 -15.14 -7.35 5.95
C TYR A 143 -14.98 -6.88 7.41
N ARG A 144 -14.03 -5.97 7.69
CA ARG A 144 -13.84 -5.39 9.04
C ARG A 144 -15.05 -4.60 9.52
N LEU A 145 -15.80 -3.98 8.59
CA LEU A 145 -17.05 -3.27 8.88
C LEU A 145 -18.28 -4.20 8.96
N GLY A 146 -18.12 -5.52 8.79
CA GLY A 146 -19.25 -6.46 8.76
C GLY A 146 -20.06 -6.45 7.46
N ARG A 147 -19.59 -5.73 6.44
CA ARG A 147 -20.25 -5.56 5.13
C ARG A 147 -19.83 -6.71 4.20
N TYR A 148 -20.20 -7.93 4.57
CA TYR A 148 -19.65 -9.15 3.96
C TYR A 148 -20.01 -9.33 2.49
N ASP A 149 -21.19 -8.88 2.05
CA ASP A 149 -21.56 -8.97 0.62
C ASP A 149 -20.67 -8.05 -0.23
N GLU A 150 -20.44 -6.82 0.22
CA GLU A 150 -19.55 -5.88 -0.47
C GLU A 150 -18.09 -6.36 -0.42
N ALA A 151 -17.69 -7.01 0.67
CA ALA A 151 -16.38 -7.65 0.77
C ALA A 151 -16.21 -8.77 -0.27
N ILE A 152 -17.24 -9.60 -0.46
CA ILE A 152 -17.25 -10.67 -1.47
C ILE A 152 -17.20 -10.09 -2.88
N ASP A 153 -18.00 -9.07 -3.17
CA ASP A 153 -18.04 -8.44 -4.49
C ASP A 153 -16.71 -7.77 -4.83
N ALA A 154 -16.11 -7.03 -3.90
CA ALA A 154 -14.81 -6.40 -4.10
C ALA A 154 -13.70 -7.43 -4.34
N ASN A 155 -13.65 -8.52 -3.56
CA ASN A 155 -12.65 -9.57 -3.79
C ASN A 155 -12.89 -10.34 -5.10
N LYS A 156 -14.15 -10.52 -5.53
CA LYS A 156 -14.46 -11.08 -6.86
C LYS A 156 -13.98 -10.16 -7.98
N GLU A 157 -14.13 -8.84 -7.84
CA GLU A 157 -13.57 -7.89 -8.81
C GLU A 157 -12.03 -7.96 -8.84
N ALA A 158 -11.36 -8.09 -7.70
CA ALA A 158 -9.90 -8.32 -7.68
C ALA A 158 -9.52 -9.56 -8.50
N LEU A 159 -10.23 -10.68 -8.30
CA LEU A 159 -9.98 -11.93 -9.02
C LEU A 159 -10.34 -11.89 -10.51
N LYS A 160 -11.28 -11.02 -10.92
CA LYS A 160 -11.54 -10.76 -12.34
C LYS A 160 -10.37 -10.04 -13.02
N ARG A 161 -9.60 -9.23 -12.28
CA ARG A 161 -8.43 -8.51 -12.80
C ARG A 161 -7.17 -9.36 -12.75
N ALA A 162 -7.00 -10.15 -11.70
CA ALA A 162 -5.89 -11.07 -11.53
C ALA A 162 -6.37 -12.37 -10.86
N SER A 163 -6.62 -13.41 -11.65
CA SER A 163 -7.21 -14.66 -11.17
C SER A 163 -6.31 -15.46 -10.22
N ASP A 164 -5.01 -15.16 -10.22
CA ASP A 164 -3.98 -15.74 -9.37
C ASP A 164 -3.67 -14.88 -8.12
N PHE A 165 -4.45 -13.82 -7.87
CA PHE A 165 -4.25 -12.95 -6.71
C PHE A 165 -4.74 -13.62 -5.41
N TYR A 166 -3.90 -14.53 -4.89
CA TYR A 166 -4.25 -15.46 -3.81
C TYR A 166 -4.73 -14.80 -2.51
N TYR A 167 -4.32 -13.56 -2.23
CA TYR A 167 -4.83 -12.77 -1.11
C TYR A 167 -6.36 -12.60 -1.12
N SER A 168 -6.96 -12.45 -2.30
CA SER A 168 -8.43 -12.32 -2.41
C SER A 168 -9.18 -13.61 -2.13
N TYR A 169 -8.56 -14.77 -2.36
CA TYR A 169 -9.16 -16.04 -1.94
C TYR A 169 -9.14 -16.21 -0.41
N TYR A 170 -8.07 -15.77 0.27
CA TYR A 170 -8.07 -15.71 1.73
C TYR A 170 -9.19 -14.80 2.25
N ASP A 171 -9.30 -13.57 1.76
CA ASP A 171 -10.33 -12.64 2.24
C ASP A 171 -11.76 -13.06 1.87
N LEU A 172 -11.95 -13.74 0.73
CA LEU A 172 -13.21 -14.42 0.40
C LEU A 172 -13.55 -15.52 1.39
N SER A 173 -12.57 -16.33 1.79
CA SER A 173 -12.82 -17.40 2.75
C SER A 173 -13.33 -16.87 4.08
N LEU A 174 -12.76 -15.77 4.58
CA LEU A 174 -13.25 -15.08 5.78
C LEU A 174 -14.67 -14.57 5.61
N SER A 175 -14.94 -13.89 4.49
CA SER A 175 -16.25 -13.29 4.22
C SER A 175 -17.34 -14.35 4.06
N TYR A 176 -17.05 -15.46 3.37
CA TYR A 176 -17.97 -16.60 3.27
C TYR A 176 -18.19 -17.28 4.62
N ASN A 177 -17.14 -17.48 5.41
CA ASN A 177 -17.24 -18.06 6.74
C ASN A 177 -18.12 -17.22 7.67
N ALA A 178 -17.94 -15.89 7.66
CA ALA A 178 -18.76 -14.96 8.43
C ALA A 178 -20.24 -14.98 8.01
N LYS A 179 -20.54 -15.34 6.76
CA LYS A 179 -21.90 -15.55 6.25
C LYS A 179 -22.46 -16.95 6.49
N GLY A 180 -21.73 -17.84 7.15
CA GLY A 180 -22.13 -19.24 7.35
C GLY A 180 -22.05 -20.10 6.08
N LYS A 181 -21.41 -19.60 5.02
CA LYS A 181 -21.22 -20.31 3.75
C LYS A 181 -19.95 -21.16 3.80
N TYR A 182 -19.93 -22.15 4.69
CA TYR A 182 -18.72 -22.90 5.02
C TYR A 182 -18.09 -23.65 3.82
N GLY A 183 -18.91 -24.20 2.92
CA GLY A 183 -18.42 -24.86 1.71
C GLY A 183 -17.70 -23.91 0.73
N ASP A 184 -18.25 -22.71 0.56
CA ASP A 184 -17.63 -21.66 -0.25
C ASP A 184 -16.33 -21.17 0.41
N ALA A 185 -16.32 -21.04 1.74
CA ALA A 185 -15.13 -20.68 2.51
C ALA A 185 -14.00 -21.71 2.35
N ALA A 186 -14.33 -23.00 2.50
CA ALA A 186 -13.37 -24.11 2.34
C ALA A 186 -12.81 -24.18 0.91
N THR A 187 -13.65 -23.93 -0.09
CA THR A 187 -13.23 -23.86 -1.49
C THR A 187 -12.27 -22.69 -1.71
N ALA A 188 -12.61 -21.50 -1.21
CA ALA A 188 -11.78 -20.31 -1.34
C ALA A 188 -10.41 -20.49 -0.66
N ILE A 189 -10.35 -20.96 0.59
CA ILE A 189 -9.06 -21.10 1.28
C ILE A 189 -8.18 -22.19 0.67
N THR A 190 -8.78 -23.28 0.19
CA THR A 190 -8.06 -24.31 -0.57
C THR A 190 -7.42 -23.70 -1.81
N LYS A 191 -8.16 -22.85 -2.55
CA LYS A 191 -7.63 -22.18 -3.73
C LYS A 191 -6.53 -21.18 -3.39
N ALA A 192 -6.65 -20.48 -2.27
CA ALA A 192 -5.61 -19.60 -1.76
C ALA A 192 -4.31 -20.37 -1.53
N VAL A 193 -4.36 -21.49 -0.80
CA VAL A 193 -3.19 -22.34 -0.50
C VAL A 193 -2.58 -22.97 -1.76
N GLU A 194 -3.41 -23.34 -2.74
CA GLU A 194 -2.97 -23.87 -4.04
C GLU A 194 -2.09 -22.87 -4.80
N ILE A 195 -2.52 -21.61 -4.87
CA ILE A 195 -1.87 -20.56 -5.67
C ILE A 195 -0.72 -19.90 -4.89
N ASP A 196 -0.84 -19.77 -3.57
CA ASP A 196 0.14 -19.09 -2.72
C ASP A 196 1.55 -19.65 -2.96
N PRO A 197 2.51 -18.84 -3.46
CA PRO A 197 3.86 -19.31 -3.76
C PRO A 197 4.60 -19.87 -2.54
N LEU A 198 4.19 -19.50 -1.32
CA LEU A 198 4.75 -20.03 -0.09
C LEU A 198 4.33 -21.48 0.14
N TYR A 199 3.10 -21.85 -0.20
CA TYR A 199 2.52 -23.15 0.13
C TYR A 199 2.40 -24.08 -1.08
N LYS A 200 2.11 -23.57 -2.28
CA LYS A 200 2.01 -24.33 -3.54
C LYS A 200 1.16 -25.58 -3.41
N GLY A 201 0.01 -25.45 -2.73
CA GLY A 201 -0.92 -26.56 -2.44
C GLY A 201 -0.58 -27.40 -1.22
N ASP A 202 0.57 -27.20 -0.56
CA ASP A 202 0.91 -27.91 0.68
C ASP A 202 0.09 -27.38 1.87
N LYS A 203 -1.09 -27.99 2.07
CA LYS A 203 -2.02 -27.70 3.17
C LYS A 203 -1.37 -27.91 4.54
N GLY A 204 -0.51 -28.91 4.70
CA GLY A 204 0.17 -29.19 5.97
C GLY A 204 1.16 -28.09 6.34
N LYS A 205 1.96 -27.64 5.36
CA LYS A 205 2.85 -26.48 5.50
C LYS A 205 2.07 -25.21 5.82
N ALA A 206 0.97 -24.95 5.12
CA ALA A 206 0.10 -23.79 5.38
C ALA A 206 -0.43 -23.78 6.81
N ILE A 207 -0.99 -24.90 7.28
CA ILE A 207 -1.51 -25.02 8.65
C ILE A 207 -0.41 -24.78 9.69
N ASN A 208 0.78 -25.36 9.48
CA ASN A 208 1.89 -25.20 10.43
C ASN A 208 2.38 -23.76 10.49
N ASP A 209 2.55 -23.09 9.35
CA ASP A 209 2.96 -21.69 9.29
C ASP A 209 1.91 -20.77 9.92
N LEU A 210 0.62 -20.95 9.58
CA LEU A 210 -0.49 -20.19 10.17
C LEU A 210 -0.54 -20.34 11.69
N LYS A 211 -0.32 -21.55 12.23
CA LYS A 211 -0.21 -21.75 13.69
C LYS A 211 0.93 -20.94 14.30
N GLN A 212 2.11 -20.92 13.67
CA GLN A 212 3.25 -20.15 14.17
C GLN A 212 3.01 -18.64 14.09
N ARG A 213 2.38 -18.17 13.01
CA ARG A 213 1.99 -16.76 12.85
C ARG A 213 0.96 -16.35 13.89
N LYS A 214 -0.03 -17.19 14.17
CA LYS A 214 -1.06 -16.93 15.20
C LYS A 214 -0.45 -16.63 16.56
N LEU A 215 0.61 -17.34 16.96
CA LEU A 215 1.29 -17.14 18.25
C LEU A 215 1.91 -15.74 18.41
N LYS A 216 2.17 -15.05 17.31
CA LYS A 216 2.80 -13.71 17.28
C LYS A 216 1.80 -12.60 16.93
N ALA A 217 0.72 -12.96 16.25
CA ALA A 217 -0.33 -12.05 15.82
C ALA A 217 -1.12 -11.50 17.01
N LYS A 218 -1.77 -10.35 16.81
CA LYS A 218 -2.65 -9.71 17.79
C LYS A 218 -3.87 -9.12 17.10
N GLY A 219 -4.97 -9.00 17.83
CA GLY A 219 -6.18 -8.32 17.35
C GLY A 219 -6.77 -8.98 16.10
N ASP A 220 -7.07 -8.17 15.09
CA ASP A 220 -7.75 -8.64 13.87
C ASP A 220 -6.94 -9.72 13.12
N GLU A 221 -5.60 -9.63 13.11
CA GLU A 221 -4.77 -10.65 12.44
C GLU A 221 -4.84 -12.01 13.14
N GLU A 222 -4.81 -12.01 14.49
CA GLU A 222 -4.93 -13.26 15.26
C GLU A 222 -6.29 -13.93 15.02
N LYS A 223 -7.36 -13.13 14.95
CA LYS A 223 -8.71 -13.59 14.64
C LYS A 223 -8.76 -14.20 13.24
N ASP A 224 -8.31 -13.48 12.22
CA ASP A 224 -8.34 -13.94 10.83
C ASP A 224 -7.56 -15.25 10.67
N ILE A 225 -6.38 -15.37 11.29
CA ILE A 225 -5.60 -16.62 11.27
C ILE A 225 -6.33 -17.76 12.00
N GLY A 226 -7.04 -17.44 13.09
CA GLY A 226 -7.92 -18.39 13.77
C GLY A 226 -9.00 -18.94 12.83
N ASP A 227 -9.68 -18.05 12.12
CA ASP A 227 -10.73 -18.39 11.16
C ASP A 227 -10.16 -19.23 10.00
N TYR A 228 -8.99 -18.86 9.46
CA TYR A 228 -8.30 -19.67 8.44
C TYR A 228 -8.02 -21.10 8.90
N LEU A 229 -7.49 -21.26 10.11
CA LEU A 229 -7.18 -22.57 10.68
C LEU A 229 -8.43 -23.39 10.96
N GLU A 230 -9.56 -22.76 11.24
CA GLU A 230 -10.85 -23.45 11.39
C GLU A 230 -11.39 -23.90 10.04
N ILE A 231 -11.44 -22.99 9.05
CA ILE A 231 -11.95 -23.29 7.70
C ILE A 231 -11.13 -24.41 7.06
N LEU A 232 -9.81 -24.45 7.26
CA LEU A 232 -8.93 -25.50 6.74
C LEU A 232 -9.18 -26.89 7.35
N LYS A 233 -10.02 -27.04 8.39
CA LYS A 233 -10.40 -28.35 8.93
C LYS A 233 -11.52 -29.01 8.15
N TYR A 234 -12.33 -28.22 7.45
CA TYR A 234 -13.33 -28.70 6.51
C TYR A 234 -12.66 -29.15 5.20
#